data_AF-A0A842SYA6-F1
#
_entry.id   AF-A0A842SYA6-F1
#
_cell.length_a   1.000
_cell.length_b   1.000
_cell.length_c   1.000
_cell.angle_alpha   90.00
_cell.angle_beta   90.00
_cell.angle_gamma   90.00
#
_symmetry.space_group_name_H-M   'P 1'
#
loop_
_entity.id
_entity.type
_entity.pdbx_description
1 polymer ?
#
loop_
_entity_poly.entity_id
_entity_poly.type
_entity_poly.pdbx_seq_one_letter_code
_entity_poly.pdbx_strand_id
1 'polypeptide(L)'
;MLEANRHPNINIMTYSEVVNVDGYIGNFKVQVKRKARYVNENTCTGCGQCTDACPIYVPNYFDENLSARKVIDISFAQAVPAVYDIVRDSCVECFGCVDVCDQESIDFSMQEEIEELEVGTIIVATGWDLYQGDDYGYGIYDNVITQIQLERVLAPNGPTYGHLIRPSDRERPKKILFINCVGSRDLR
;
A
#
# COMPACT_ATOMS: atom_id res chain seq x y z
N MET A 1 -2.29 -13.67 6.63
CA MET A 1 -3.08 -13.18 5.48
C MET A 1 -3.47 -14.28 4.49
N LEU A 2 -2.53 -15.11 4.02
CA LEU A 2 -2.87 -16.19 3.08
C LEU A 2 -3.97 -17.15 3.59
N GLU A 3 -3.92 -17.54 4.87
CA GLU A 3 -4.96 -18.39 5.47
C GLU A 3 -6.34 -17.73 5.48
N ALA A 4 -6.41 -16.45 5.88
CA ALA A 4 -7.66 -15.69 5.87
C ALA A 4 -8.25 -15.60 4.45
N ASN A 5 -7.40 -15.40 3.43
CA ASN A 5 -7.83 -15.32 2.03
C ASN A 5 -8.37 -16.64 1.47
N ARG A 6 -8.10 -17.77 2.12
CA ARG A 6 -8.56 -19.10 1.71
C ARG A 6 -9.66 -19.65 2.63
N HIS A 7 -10.07 -18.87 3.64
CA HIS A 7 -10.99 -19.36 4.64
C HIS A 7 -12.45 -19.30 4.13
N PRO A 8 -13.22 -20.40 4.17
CA PRO A 8 -14.54 -20.47 3.54
C PRO A 8 -15.58 -19.53 4.16
N ASN A 9 -15.39 -19.11 5.41
CA ASN A 9 -16.29 -18.20 6.12
C ASN A 9 -15.76 -16.75 6.21
N ILE A 10 -14.69 -16.42 5.48
CA ILE A 10 -14.14 -15.05 5.45
C ILE A 10 -14.16 -14.58 4.01
N ASN A 11 -14.93 -13.53 3.74
CA ASN A 11 -14.85 -12.78 2.49
C ASN A 11 -13.84 -11.64 2.67
N ILE A 12 -12.75 -11.64 1.90
CA ILE A 12 -11.77 -10.56 1.92
C ILE A 12 -12.07 -9.59 0.78
N MET A 13 -12.51 -8.38 1.14
CA MET A 13 -12.71 -7.27 0.22
C MET A 13 -11.51 -6.33 0.27
N THR A 14 -10.45 -6.67 -0.48
CA THR A 14 -9.27 -5.78 -0.58
C THR A 14 -9.56 -4.57 -1.46
N TYR A 15 -8.78 -3.50 -1.29
CA TYR A 15 -8.95 -2.24 -2.04
C TYR A 15 -10.38 -1.70 -1.98
N SER A 16 -11.00 -1.87 -0.80
CA SER A 16 -12.39 -1.52 -0.53
C SER A 16 -12.48 -0.75 0.79
N GLU A 17 -13.42 0.17 0.89
CA GLU A 17 -13.63 1.03 2.05
C GLU A 17 -15.10 1.04 2.46
N VAL A 18 -15.37 1.01 3.76
CA VAL A 18 -16.73 1.22 4.27
C VAL A 18 -17.09 2.69 4.10
N VAL A 19 -18.17 2.98 3.38
CA VAL A 19 -18.61 4.36 3.09
C VAL A 19 -19.85 4.76 3.87
N ASN A 20 -20.69 3.81 4.27
CA ASN A 20 -21.86 4.07 5.10
C ASN A 20 -22.17 2.86 6.00
N VAL A 21 -22.68 3.13 7.21
CA VAL A 21 -23.17 2.15 8.17
C VAL A 21 -24.47 2.67 8.76
N ASP A 22 -25.57 1.98 8.44
CA ASP A 22 -26.91 2.26 8.94
C ASP A 22 -27.41 1.09 9.80
N GLY A 23 -28.36 1.38 10.71
CA GLY A 23 -29.02 0.36 11.54
C GLY A 23 -28.54 0.33 12.99
N TYR A 24 -28.62 -0.85 13.62
CA TYR A 24 -28.34 -1.05 15.05
C TYR A 24 -27.77 -2.45 15.30
N ILE A 25 -27.34 -2.71 16.54
CA ILE A 25 -26.71 -3.98 16.92
C ILE A 25 -27.56 -5.20 16.50
N GLY A 26 -26.93 -6.15 15.80
CA GLY A 26 -27.60 -7.32 15.23
C GLY A 26 -28.24 -7.10 13.86
N ASN A 27 -28.40 -5.86 13.38
CA ASN A 27 -29.08 -5.52 12.12
C ASN A 27 -28.44 -4.28 11.47
N PHE A 28 -27.15 -4.35 11.14
CA PHE A 28 -26.48 -3.30 10.38
C PHE A 28 -26.61 -3.54 8.88
N LYS A 29 -26.81 -2.45 8.14
CA LYS A 29 -26.65 -2.37 6.69
C LYS A 29 -25.42 -1.53 6.40
N VAL A 30 -24.42 -2.16 5.79
CA VAL A 30 -23.11 -1.56 5.52
C VAL A 30 -22.93 -1.42 4.03
N GLN A 31 -22.57 -0.23 3.57
CA GLN A 31 -22.18 -0.01 2.19
C GLN A 31 -20.66 -0.02 2.10
N VAL A 32 -20.13 -0.93 1.31
CA VAL A 32 -18.70 -1.07 1.05
C VAL A 32 -18.43 -0.65 -0.38
N LYS A 33 -17.59 0.36 -0.54
CA LYS A 33 -17.11 0.83 -1.83
C LYS A 33 -15.87 0.06 -2.23
N ARG A 34 -15.95 -0.73 -3.28
CA ARG A 34 -14.81 -1.39 -3.92
C ARG A 34 -14.22 -0.47 -4.98
N LYS A 35 -12.97 -0.06 -4.79
CA LYS A 35 -12.26 0.81 -5.73
C LYS A 35 -11.87 0.02 -6.98
N ALA A 36 -11.86 0.68 -8.14
CA ALA A 36 -11.44 0.07 -9.38
C ALA A 36 -9.92 -0.14 -9.38
N ARG A 37 -9.46 -1.39 -9.43
CA ARG A 37 -8.03 -1.72 -9.61
C ARG A 37 -7.55 -1.51 -11.04
N TYR A 38 -8.48 -1.47 -12.00
CA TYR A 38 -8.23 -1.55 -13.45
C TYR A 38 -7.53 -2.84 -13.88
N VAL A 39 -7.54 -3.84 -13.00
CA VAL A 39 -6.98 -5.17 -13.19
C VAL A 39 -7.99 -6.17 -12.63
N ASN A 40 -8.38 -7.13 -13.45
CA ASN A 40 -9.30 -8.19 -13.08
C ASN A 40 -8.61 -9.19 -12.15
N GLU A 41 -9.10 -9.26 -10.91
CA GLU A 41 -8.54 -10.09 -9.84
C GLU A 41 -8.65 -11.60 -10.13
N ASN A 42 -9.58 -12.03 -10.98
CA ASN A 42 -9.81 -13.45 -11.25
C ASN A 42 -8.86 -14.02 -12.32
N THR A 43 -8.37 -13.16 -13.22
CA THR A 43 -7.51 -13.56 -14.34
C THR A 43 -6.05 -13.14 -14.13
N CYS A 44 -5.80 -12.13 -13.29
CA CYS A 44 -4.45 -11.68 -12.99
C CYS A 44 -3.66 -12.77 -12.26
N THR A 45 -2.50 -13.14 -12.81
CA THR A 45 -1.59 -14.13 -12.22
C THR A 45 -0.51 -13.53 -11.33
N GLY A 46 -0.38 -12.20 -11.34
CA GLY A 46 0.63 -11.48 -10.59
C GLY A 46 2.06 -11.61 -11.14
N CYS A 47 2.23 -11.88 -12.43
CA CYS A 47 3.54 -12.16 -13.05
C CYS A 47 4.54 -10.98 -13.09
N GLY A 48 4.05 -9.73 -13.10
CA GLY A 48 4.89 -8.51 -13.08
C GLY A 48 5.32 -7.95 -14.43
N GLN A 49 4.98 -8.58 -15.56
CA GLN A 49 5.36 -8.09 -16.90
C GLN A 49 4.85 -6.66 -17.18
N CYS A 50 3.66 -6.34 -16.68
CA CYS A 50 3.06 -5.02 -16.84
C CYS A 50 3.82 -3.91 -16.10
N THR A 51 4.41 -4.23 -14.94
CA THR A 51 5.28 -3.32 -14.17
C THR A 51 6.56 -3.01 -14.94
N ASP A 52 7.19 -4.02 -15.53
CA ASP A 52 8.41 -3.85 -16.34
C ASP A 52 8.16 -2.96 -17.57
N ALA A 53 6.99 -3.10 -18.21
CA ALA A 53 6.60 -2.30 -19.37
C ALA A 53 6.20 -0.85 -19.03
N CYS A 54 5.82 -0.56 -17.78
CA CYS A 54 5.35 0.76 -17.39
C CYS A 54 6.50 1.79 -17.37
N PRO A 55 6.41 2.93 -18.08
CA PRO A 55 7.49 3.92 -18.09
C PRO A 55 7.46 4.88 -16.89
N ILE A 56 6.32 5.00 -16.19
CA ILE A 56 6.10 6.00 -15.16
C ILE A 56 6.42 5.43 -13.78
N TYR A 57 7.11 6.23 -12.99
CA TYR A 57 7.43 5.94 -11.59
C TYR A 57 6.66 6.89 -10.67
N VAL A 58 6.22 6.36 -9.54
CA VAL A 58 5.58 7.09 -8.44
C VAL A 58 6.30 6.76 -7.12
N PRO A 59 6.26 7.64 -6.11
CA PRO A 59 6.77 7.31 -4.78
C PRO A 59 6.12 6.04 -4.23
N ASN A 60 6.93 5.14 -3.67
CA ASN A 60 6.41 3.93 -3.03
C ASN A 60 6.01 4.22 -1.59
N TYR A 61 4.71 4.35 -1.36
CA TYR A 61 4.15 4.58 -0.02
C TYR A 61 4.50 3.44 0.96
N PHE A 62 4.53 2.19 0.51
CA PHE A 62 4.87 1.04 1.37
C PHE A 62 6.31 1.11 1.89
N ASP A 63 7.22 1.74 1.12
CA ASP A 63 8.61 1.97 1.50
C ASP A 63 8.83 3.34 2.13
N GLU A 64 7.79 4.00 2.65
CA GLU A 64 7.88 5.34 3.25
C GLU A 64 8.51 6.38 2.29
N ASN A 65 8.22 6.25 1.00
CA ASN A 65 8.75 7.08 -0.10
C ASN A 65 10.27 7.01 -0.27
N LEU A 66 10.95 6.01 0.29
CA LEU A 66 12.39 5.79 0.13
C LEU A 66 12.76 5.14 -1.21
N SER A 67 11.78 4.55 -1.90
CA SER A 67 11.91 4.02 -3.26
C SER A 67 10.81 4.55 -4.17
N ALA A 68 10.99 4.31 -5.45
CA ALA A 68 9.95 4.51 -6.44
C ALA A 68 9.38 3.15 -6.85
N ARG A 69 8.07 3.13 -7.10
CA ARG A 69 7.35 2.00 -7.70
C ARG A 69 6.75 2.42 -9.03
N LYS A 70 6.25 1.48 -9.81
CA LYS A 70 5.57 1.79 -11.08
C LYS A 70 4.11 2.16 -10.84
N VAL A 71 3.49 2.78 -11.83
CA VAL A 71 2.07 3.16 -11.75
C VAL A 71 1.15 1.93 -11.70
N ILE A 72 1.50 0.89 -12.46
CA ILE A 72 0.92 -0.44 -12.30
C ILE A 72 1.90 -1.28 -11.48
N ASP A 73 1.50 -1.70 -10.30
CA ASP A 73 2.36 -2.48 -9.41
C ASP A 73 1.55 -3.26 -8.37
N ILE A 74 2.24 -4.06 -7.56
CA ILE A 74 1.73 -4.72 -6.36
C ILE A 74 2.35 -4.06 -5.11
N SER A 75 1.60 -3.96 -4.01
CA SER A 75 2.06 -3.21 -2.83
C SER A 75 3.39 -3.69 -2.24
N PHE A 76 3.60 -5.02 -2.20
CA PHE A 76 4.85 -5.66 -1.81
C PHE A 76 4.85 -7.12 -2.29
N ALA A 77 6.02 -7.75 -2.32
CA ALA A 77 6.23 -9.07 -2.93
C ALA A 77 5.35 -10.21 -2.36
N GLN A 78 4.86 -10.08 -1.12
CA GLN A 78 4.02 -11.07 -0.45
C GLN A 78 2.59 -10.57 -0.21
N ALA A 79 2.14 -9.55 -0.95
CA ALA A 79 0.80 -9.03 -0.82
C ALA A 79 -0.27 -10.11 -1.13
N VAL A 80 -1.40 -10.02 -0.44
CA VAL A 80 -2.53 -10.95 -0.57
C VAL A 80 -3.80 -10.12 -0.75
N PRO A 81 -4.56 -10.31 -1.85
CA PRO A 81 -4.26 -11.19 -2.98
C PRO A 81 -3.07 -10.67 -3.81
N ALA A 82 -2.43 -11.55 -4.58
CA ALA A 82 -1.28 -11.20 -5.43
C ALA A 82 -1.74 -10.56 -6.75
N VAL A 83 -2.48 -9.45 -6.64
CA VAL A 83 -3.07 -8.72 -7.78
C VAL A 83 -2.51 -7.31 -7.84
N TYR A 84 -2.25 -6.85 -9.05
CA TYR A 84 -1.71 -5.53 -9.34
C TYR A 84 -2.83 -4.48 -9.34
N ASP A 85 -2.48 -3.22 -9.09
CA ASP A 85 -3.37 -2.07 -9.19
C ASP A 85 -2.74 -0.98 -10.04
N ILE A 86 -3.58 -0.17 -10.70
CA ILE A 86 -3.14 1.00 -11.48
C ILE A 86 -3.49 2.28 -10.72
N VAL A 87 -2.48 3.10 -10.40
CA VAL A 87 -2.68 4.44 -9.84
C VAL A 87 -3.07 5.40 -10.96
N ARG A 88 -4.38 5.60 -11.18
CA ARG A 88 -4.89 6.39 -12.33
C ARG A 88 -4.41 7.82 -12.36
N ASP A 89 -4.29 8.48 -11.22
CA ASP A 89 -3.86 9.89 -11.14
C ASP A 89 -2.45 10.12 -11.70
N SER A 90 -1.62 9.08 -11.76
CA SER A 90 -0.26 9.12 -12.33
C SER A 90 -0.14 8.37 -13.65
N CYS A 91 -1.21 7.75 -14.14
CA CYS A 91 -1.21 6.98 -15.36
C CYS A 91 -1.31 7.90 -16.59
N VAL A 92 -0.40 7.74 -17.55
CA VAL A 92 -0.39 8.50 -18.81
C VAL A 92 -1.11 7.80 -19.96
N GLU A 93 -1.77 6.66 -19.69
CA GLU A 93 -2.54 5.91 -20.71
C GLU A 93 -1.72 5.54 -21.96
N CYS A 94 -0.47 5.14 -21.79
CA CYS A 94 0.36 4.67 -22.92
C CYS A 94 0.03 3.24 -23.37
N PHE A 95 -0.82 2.52 -22.62
CA PHE A 95 -1.28 1.15 -22.86
C PHE A 95 -0.21 0.06 -22.99
N GLY A 96 1.08 0.35 -22.81
CA GLY A 96 2.14 -0.66 -22.88
C GLY A 96 2.01 -1.80 -21.86
N CYS A 97 1.32 -1.57 -20.73
CA CYS A 97 0.99 -2.64 -19.78
C CYS A 97 -0.08 -3.62 -20.32
N VAL A 98 -1.00 -3.13 -21.15
CA VAL A 98 -2.04 -3.95 -21.80
C VAL A 98 -1.40 -4.85 -22.84
N ASP A 99 -0.50 -4.30 -23.66
CA ASP A 99 0.16 -5.03 -24.76
C ASP A 99 0.97 -6.24 -24.31
N VAL A 100 1.49 -6.21 -23.08
CA VAL A 100 2.31 -7.30 -22.50
C VAL A 100 1.53 -8.25 -21.60
N CYS A 101 0.23 -8.02 -21.38
CA CYS A 101 -0.58 -8.83 -20.49
C CYS A 101 -1.24 -10.00 -21.22
N ASP A 102 -0.59 -11.17 -21.20
CA ASP A 102 -1.09 -12.39 -21.86
C ASP A 102 -2.48 -12.84 -21.39
N GLN A 103 -2.88 -12.48 -20.16
CA GLN A 103 -4.17 -12.84 -19.58
C GLN A 103 -5.26 -11.79 -19.84
N GLU A 104 -4.97 -10.74 -20.61
CA GLU A 104 -5.89 -9.64 -20.93
C GLU A 104 -6.61 -9.09 -19.69
N SER A 105 -5.89 -9.04 -18.56
CA SER A 105 -6.49 -8.76 -17.25
C SER A 105 -6.62 -7.27 -16.96
N ILE A 106 -6.07 -6.39 -17.79
CA ILE A 106 -6.08 -4.95 -17.56
C ILE A 106 -7.28 -4.34 -18.28
N ASP A 107 -8.16 -3.69 -17.51
CA ASP A 107 -9.37 -3.07 -18.02
C ASP A 107 -9.55 -1.67 -17.42
N PHE A 108 -9.32 -0.66 -18.26
CA PHE A 108 -9.46 0.76 -17.90
C PHE A 108 -10.92 1.22 -17.81
N SER A 109 -11.86 0.42 -18.27
CA SER A 109 -13.29 0.73 -18.19
C SER A 109 -13.91 0.40 -16.83
N MET A 110 -13.22 -0.40 -16.00
CA MET A 110 -13.66 -0.76 -14.65
C MET A 110 -14.06 0.49 -13.84
N GLN A 111 -15.22 0.41 -13.21
CA GLN A 111 -15.76 1.45 -12.35
C GLN A 111 -15.73 1.00 -10.89
N GLU A 112 -15.83 1.96 -9.99
CA GLU A 112 -16.01 1.66 -8.58
C GLU A 112 -17.40 1.06 -8.36
N GLU A 113 -17.48 0.06 -7.48
CA GLU A 113 -18.72 -0.66 -7.18
C GLU A 113 -19.09 -0.43 -5.71
N ILE A 114 -20.39 -0.33 -5.43
CA ILE A 114 -20.91 -0.28 -4.05
C ILE A 114 -21.65 -1.58 -3.81
N GLU A 115 -21.21 -2.32 -2.81
CA GLU A 115 -21.84 -3.54 -2.34
C GLU A 115 -22.53 -3.29 -1.00
N GLU A 116 -23.77 -3.75 -0.86
CA GLU A 116 -24.51 -3.67 0.40
C GLU A 116 -24.40 -5.01 1.15
N LEU A 117 -23.97 -4.93 2.42
CA LEU A 117 -23.79 -6.07 3.30
C LEU A 117 -24.69 -5.93 4.52
N GLU A 118 -25.38 -7.02 4.88
CA GLU A 118 -26.13 -7.12 6.13
C GLU A 118 -25.30 -7.87 7.17
N VAL A 119 -24.96 -7.21 8.28
CA VAL A 119 -24.09 -7.78 9.33
C VAL A 119 -24.65 -7.53 10.73
N GLY A 120 -24.40 -8.47 11.64
CA GLY A 120 -24.85 -8.35 13.03
C GLY A 120 -23.89 -7.56 13.92
N THR A 121 -22.59 -7.60 13.63
CA THR A 121 -21.53 -7.01 14.45
C THR A 121 -20.43 -6.42 13.58
N ILE A 122 -19.78 -5.38 14.07
CA ILE A 122 -18.68 -4.68 13.40
C ILE A 122 -17.49 -4.64 14.37
N ILE A 123 -16.31 -5.01 13.88
CA ILE A 123 -15.04 -4.92 14.62
C ILE A 123 -14.18 -3.88 13.92
N VAL A 124 -13.79 -2.83 14.64
CA VAL A 124 -12.91 -1.78 14.10
C VAL A 124 -11.47 -2.14 14.42
N ALA A 125 -10.68 -2.34 13.36
CA ALA A 125 -9.26 -2.69 13.44
C ALA A 125 -8.45 -1.93 12.36
N THR A 126 -8.73 -0.64 12.19
CA THR A 126 -8.11 0.22 11.14
C THR A 126 -6.66 0.61 11.42
N GLY A 127 -6.11 0.24 12.57
CA GLY A 127 -4.70 0.47 12.91
C GLY A 127 -4.43 1.88 13.40
N TRP A 128 -3.30 2.44 12.96
CA TRP A 128 -2.74 3.71 13.41
C TRP A 128 -1.86 4.31 12.30
N ASP A 129 -1.60 5.61 12.36
CA ASP A 129 -0.69 6.32 11.46
C ASP A 129 0.49 6.93 12.24
N LEU A 130 1.60 7.16 11.54
CA LEU A 130 2.79 7.79 12.11
C LEU A 130 2.51 9.26 12.48
N TYR A 131 3.06 9.68 13.61
CA TYR A 131 3.12 11.10 13.98
C TYR A 131 3.82 11.91 12.89
N GLN A 132 3.20 13.02 12.48
CA GLN A 132 3.70 13.94 11.46
C GLN A 132 4.09 15.26 12.14
N GLY A 133 5.39 15.48 12.32
CA GLY A 133 5.95 16.70 12.90
C GLY A 133 7.30 17.05 12.28
N ASP A 134 7.73 18.29 12.45
CA ASP A 134 9.01 18.83 11.94
C ASP A 134 10.15 18.76 12.99
N ASP A 135 9.96 17.94 14.01
CA ASP A 135 10.89 17.78 15.13
C ASP A 135 12.29 17.35 14.65
N TYR A 136 13.30 17.91 15.32
CA TYR A 136 14.71 17.54 15.13
C TYR A 136 15.23 17.63 13.68
N GLY A 137 14.58 18.43 12.83
CA GLY A 137 14.97 18.66 11.44
C GLY A 137 14.53 17.57 10.48
N TYR A 138 13.51 16.78 10.83
CA TYR A 138 12.85 15.87 9.90
C TYR A 138 12.31 16.63 8.68
N GLY A 139 12.53 16.09 7.48
CA GLY A 139 12.20 16.75 6.21
C GLY A 139 13.19 17.85 5.76
N ILE A 140 14.14 18.25 6.61
CA ILE A 140 15.22 19.20 6.27
C ILE A 140 16.56 18.46 6.10
N TYR A 141 16.88 17.56 7.01
CA TYR A 141 18.12 16.80 6.99
C TYR A 141 17.87 15.39 6.43
N ASP A 142 18.50 15.05 5.30
CA ASP A 142 18.35 13.76 4.61
C ASP A 142 18.55 12.54 5.53
N ASN A 143 19.45 12.66 6.52
CA ASN A 143 19.83 11.56 7.40
C ASN A 143 19.01 11.51 8.70
N VAL A 144 18.00 12.38 8.87
CA VAL A 144 17.01 12.29 9.93
C VAL A 144 15.81 11.54 9.37
N ILE A 145 15.66 10.28 9.77
CA ILE A 145 14.59 9.39 9.30
C ILE A 145 13.74 8.92 10.47
N THR A 146 12.49 8.52 10.18
CA THR A 146 11.60 7.92 11.17
C THR A 146 11.97 6.46 11.46
N GLN A 147 11.44 5.91 12.56
CA GLN A 147 11.63 4.51 12.88
C GLN A 147 11.06 3.57 11.82
N ILE A 148 9.92 3.88 11.20
CA ILE A 148 9.34 3.04 10.13
C ILE A 148 10.17 3.13 8.84
N GLN A 149 10.71 4.31 8.50
CA GLN A 149 11.70 4.42 7.41
C GLN A 149 12.92 3.52 7.67
N LEU A 150 13.42 3.49 8.90
CA LEU A 150 14.50 2.58 9.28
C LEU A 150 14.09 1.09 9.14
N GLU A 151 12.89 0.72 9.56
CA GLU A 151 12.36 -0.64 9.36
C GLU A 151 12.33 -1.02 7.87
N ARG A 152 11.87 -0.11 7.00
CA ARG A 152 11.91 -0.34 5.54
C ARG A 152 13.34 -0.53 5.04
N VAL A 153 14.30 0.30 5.44
CA VAL A 153 15.73 0.15 5.07
C VAL A 153 16.31 -1.20 5.55
N LEU A 154 15.92 -1.67 6.73
CA LEU A 154 16.41 -2.93 7.27
C LEU A 154 15.67 -4.16 6.72
N ALA A 155 14.49 -3.98 6.12
CA ALA A 155 13.70 -5.07 5.58
C ALA A 155 14.43 -5.75 4.39
N PRO A 156 14.51 -7.09 4.35
CA PRO A 156 15.10 -7.81 3.21
C PRO A 156 14.38 -7.57 1.88
N ASN A 157 13.07 -7.29 1.94
CA ASN A 157 12.23 -6.90 0.80
C ASN A 157 12.00 -5.38 0.73
N GLY A 158 12.83 -4.60 1.42
CA GLY A 158 12.80 -3.15 1.42
C GLY A 158 13.65 -2.53 0.32
N PRO A 159 13.68 -1.19 0.25
CA PRO A 159 14.30 -0.43 -0.84
C PRO A 159 15.81 -0.60 -0.94
N THR A 160 16.46 -1.08 0.13
CA THR A 160 17.91 -1.26 0.21
C THR A 160 18.29 -2.72 0.48
N TYR A 161 17.35 -3.66 0.34
CA TYR A 161 17.58 -5.11 0.53
C TYR A 161 18.20 -5.46 1.90
N GLY A 162 17.82 -4.72 2.94
CA GLY A 162 18.35 -4.89 4.30
C GLY A 162 19.71 -4.25 4.54
N HIS A 163 20.26 -3.51 3.57
CA HIS A 163 21.49 -2.77 3.77
C HIS A 163 21.21 -1.42 4.44
N LEU A 164 21.71 -1.27 5.67
CA LEU A 164 21.65 -0.02 6.41
C LEU A 164 22.56 1.03 5.77
N ILE A 165 21.95 2.01 5.12
CA ILE A 165 22.63 3.10 4.43
C ILE A 165 22.05 4.46 4.85
N ARG A 166 22.85 5.51 4.71
CA ARG A 166 22.40 6.89 4.85
C ARG A 166 21.66 7.36 3.60
N PRO A 167 20.47 7.99 3.71
CA PRO A 167 19.76 8.50 2.52
C PRO A 167 20.57 9.50 1.69
N SER A 168 21.41 10.33 2.34
CA SER A 168 22.15 11.40 1.65
C SER A 168 23.21 10.90 0.66
N ASP A 169 23.94 9.84 1.00
CA ASP A 169 25.12 9.39 0.23
C ASP A 169 25.23 7.88 0.07
N ARG A 170 24.24 7.13 0.56
CA ARG A 170 24.16 5.66 0.46
C ARG A 170 25.31 4.91 1.12
N GLU A 171 26.09 5.58 1.96
CA GLU A 171 27.15 4.95 2.74
C GLU A 171 26.62 4.36 4.05
N ARG A 172 27.29 3.31 4.54
CA ARG A 172 26.92 2.68 5.81
C ARG A 172 27.22 3.63 6.99
N PRO A 173 26.24 3.98 7.84
CA PRO A 173 26.49 4.81 9.01
C PRO A 173 27.36 4.05 10.03
N LYS A 174 28.37 4.73 10.58
CA LYS A 174 29.23 4.19 11.65
C LYS A 174 28.74 4.53 13.06
N LYS A 175 27.86 5.52 13.17
CA LYS A 175 27.27 6.03 14.41
C LYS A 175 25.81 6.35 14.16
N ILE A 176 24.94 5.97 15.09
CA ILE A 176 23.50 6.14 15.01
C ILE A 176 23.02 6.67 16.36
N LEU A 177 22.11 7.63 16.34
CA LEU A 177 21.42 8.15 17.52
C LEU A 177 19.93 7.85 17.36
N PHE A 178 19.33 7.22 18.36
CA PHE A 178 17.88 7.11 18.48
C PHE A 178 17.38 8.18 19.44
N ILE A 179 16.39 8.96 19.00
CA ILE A 179 15.67 9.90 19.84
C ILE A 179 14.31 9.27 20.12
N ASN A 180 14.03 8.97 21.39
CA ASN A 180 12.78 8.35 21.80
C ASN A 180 11.71 9.41 22.07
N CYS A 181 10.44 8.98 22.13
CA CYS A 181 9.29 9.82 22.49
C CYS A 181 9.07 11.03 21.55
N VAL A 182 9.52 10.96 20.30
CA VAL A 182 9.20 12.00 19.30
C VAL A 182 7.70 11.99 19.00
N GLY A 183 7.02 13.11 19.20
CA GLY A 183 5.55 13.20 19.07
C GLY A 183 4.76 12.44 20.14
N SER A 184 5.38 12.07 21.26
CA SER A 184 4.73 11.31 22.33
C SER A 184 5.22 11.77 23.68
N ARG A 185 4.33 11.87 24.67
CA ARG A 185 4.66 12.40 26.01
C ARG A 185 5.26 13.82 25.94
N ASP A 186 4.89 14.56 24.90
CA ASP A 186 5.15 15.98 24.76
C ASP A 186 3.89 16.75 25.20
N LEU A 187 4.08 17.88 25.86
CA LEU A 187 3.01 18.78 26.29
C LEU A 187 2.77 19.91 25.27
N ARG A 188 3.64 20.00 24.28
CA ARG A 188 3.52 20.97 23.20
C ARG A 188 2.28 20.73 22.33
#